data_AF-A0A0N1LMJ1-F1
#
_entry.id   AF-A0A0N1LMJ1-F1
#
_cell.length_a   1.000
_cell.length_b   1.000
_cell.length_c   1.000
_cell.angle_alpha   90.00
_cell.angle_beta   90.00
_cell.angle_gamma   90.00
#
_symmetry.space_group_name_H-M   'P 1'
#
loop_
_entity.id
_entity.type
_entity.pdbx_description
1 polymer ?
#
loop_
_entity_poly.entity_id
_entity_poly.type
_entity_poly.pdbx_seq_one_letter_code
_entity_poly.pdbx_strand_id
1 'polypeptide(L)'
;MTPWTCKALALAALLAMTGPAAAQADLTIREERSVTVDGTPEVWQVAWLGPVRDYCEAVSPEVAMTPACALFARGQAGRLLLRRLRGGTVVDQFDPAPAFKGMGEGWTEGWSLLPRHMVRDDDYERWLEDEGAFLRAVQERPTATVLELYDYNRDGKAQEFLIRTETGPSGRGLYAAVGLIGGELGFLHSTGRPDRALVLPRDIWVALRDRGGPVAQTKTACGDTGASLRSEQILTAADGRIGVKGRDYECALGTPPVLKAEYDG
;
A
#
# COMPACT_ATOMS: atom_id res chain seq x y z
N MET A 1 -35.65 50.63 -66.13
CA MET A 1 -35.55 50.83 -64.67
C MET A 1 -35.69 49.47 -64.01
N THR A 2 -34.79 49.21 -63.06
CA THR A 2 -34.76 48.16 -62.01
C THR A 2 -34.55 46.67 -62.36
N PRO A 3 -33.85 45.92 -61.48
CA PRO A 3 -32.82 44.95 -61.88
C PRO A 3 -32.86 43.61 -61.11
N TRP A 4 -31.83 42.80 -61.34
CA TRP A 4 -31.13 41.92 -60.37
C TRP A 4 -31.76 40.61 -59.84
N THR A 5 -31.13 39.53 -60.32
CA THR A 5 -30.67 38.32 -59.62
C THR A 5 -30.55 38.37 -58.09
N CYS A 6 -30.88 37.27 -57.41
CA CYS A 6 -29.93 36.55 -56.54
C CYS A 6 -30.47 35.15 -56.17
N LYS A 7 -29.73 34.12 -56.60
CA LYS A 7 -29.84 32.74 -56.08
C LYS A 7 -29.09 32.69 -54.74
N ALA A 8 -29.78 32.37 -53.65
CA ALA A 8 -29.12 32.05 -52.39
C ALA A 8 -28.92 30.53 -52.30
N LEU A 9 -27.67 30.07 -52.46
CA LEU A 9 -27.24 28.74 -52.03
C LEU A 9 -27.01 28.78 -50.52
N ALA A 10 -27.79 28.02 -49.75
CA ALA A 10 -27.52 27.78 -48.34
C ALA A 10 -26.50 26.65 -48.22
N LEU A 11 -25.24 27.00 -47.91
CA LEU A 11 -24.19 26.06 -47.54
C LEU A 11 -24.32 25.76 -46.04
N ALA A 12 -24.84 24.58 -45.69
CA ALA A 12 -24.85 24.10 -44.32
C ALA A 12 -23.44 23.61 -43.95
N ALA A 13 -22.74 24.38 -43.12
CA ALA A 13 -21.45 24.01 -42.56
C ALA A 13 -21.62 22.97 -41.44
N LEU A 14 -21.24 21.72 -41.71
CA LEU A 14 -20.99 20.70 -40.70
C LEU A 14 -19.68 21.03 -39.96
N LEU A 15 -19.80 21.80 -38.87
CA LEU A 15 -18.74 21.91 -37.87
C LEU A 15 -18.74 20.64 -37.03
N ALA A 16 -17.95 19.65 -37.46
CA ALA A 16 -17.57 18.52 -36.61
C ALA A 16 -16.72 19.06 -35.45
N MET A 17 -17.30 19.12 -34.25
CA MET A 17 -16.55 19.41 -33.03
C MET A 17 -15.68 18.19 -32.69
N THR A 18 -14.47 18.11 -33.26
CA THR A 18 -13.43 17.22 -32.75
C THR A 18 -12.87 17.83 -31.48
N GLY A 19 -13.55 17.57 -30.37
CA GLY A 19 -12.98 17.82 -29.05
C GLY A 19 -11.69 17.00 -28.88
N PRO A 20 -10.66 17.55 -28.20
CA PRO A 20 -9.45 16.79 -27.93
C PRO A 20 -9.84 15.53 -27.14
N ALA A 21 -9.54 14.36 -27.71
CA ALA A 21 -9.54 13.12 -26.95
C ALA A 21 -8.49 13.30 -25.85
N ALA A 22 -8.94 13.64 -24.64
CA ALA A 22 -8.09 13.64 -23.47
C ALA A 22 -7.42 12.28 -23.44
N ALA A 23 -6.08 12.26 -23.55
CA ALA A 23 -5.30 11.04 -23.45
C ALA A 23 -5.66 10.37 -22.14
N GLN A 24 -6.52 9.36 -22.22
CA GLN A 24 -6.98 8.61 -21.08
C GLN A 24 -5.76 7.83 -20.63
N ALA A 25 -5.12 8.29 -19.56
CA ALA A 25 -3.89 7.68 -19.08
C ALA A 25 -4.09 6.17 -18.98
N ASP A 26 -3.19 5.40 -19.62
CA ASP A 26 -3.33 3.95 -19.75
C ASP A 26 -3.43 3.33 -18.36
N LEU A 27 -4.61 2.81 -18.03
CA LEU A 27 -4.88 2.19 -16.74
C LEU A 27 -4.78 0.67 -16.90
N THR A 28 -3.84 0.05 -16.20
CA THR A 28 -3.68 -1.41 -16.19
C THR A 28 -4.20 -1.97 -14.88
N ILE A 29 -5.28 -2.75 -14.91
CA ILE A 29 -5.82 -3.41 -13.71
C ILE A 29 -4.84 -4.50 -13.27
N ARG A 30 -4.33 -4.36 -12.05
CA ARG A 30 -3.41 -5.30 -11.41
C ARG A 30 -4.15 -6.36 -10.60
N GLU A 31 -5.25 -5.96 -9.97
CA GLU A 31 -6.10 -6.84 -9.18
C GLU A 31 -7.49 -6.22 -9.01
N GLU A 32 -8.51 -7.05 -8.90
CA GLU A 32 -9.87 -6.61 -8.56
C GLU A 32 -10.55 -7.57 -7.59
N ARG A 33 -11.44 -7.03 -6.76
CA ARG A 33 -12.18 -7.79 -5.76
C ARG A 33 -13.59 -7.26 -5.62
N SER A 34 -14.58 -8.16 -5.57
CA SER A 34 -15.94 -7.81 -5.17
C SER A 34 -15.99 -7.59 -3.66
N VAL A 35 -16.57 -6.46 -3.24
CA VAL A 35 -16.70 -6.04 -1.84
C VAL A 35 -18.14 -5.62 -1.59
N THR A 36 -18.68 -5.86 -0.40
CA THR A 36 -19.98 -5.30 0.00
C THR A 36 -19.75 -4.15 0.96
N VAL A 37 -20.15 -2.94 0.57
CA VAL A 37 -20.06 -1.72 1.39
C VAL A 37 -21.47 -1.28 1.77
N ASP A 38 -21.80 -1.34 3.06
CA ASP A 38 -23.12 -0.99 3.60
C ASP A 38 -24.29 -1.64 2.83
N GLY A 39 -24.13 -2.94 2.55
CA GLY A 39 -25.12 -3.75 1.79
C GLY A 39 -25.11 -3.52 0.27
N THR A 40 -24.29 -2.61 -0.24
CA THR A 40 -24.16 -2.33 -1.67
C THR A 40 -22.98 -3.09 -2.26
N PRO A 41 -23.16 -3.88 -3.34
CA PRO A 41 -22.04 -4.52 -4.02
C PRO A 41 -21.18 -3.49 -4.77
N GLU A 42 -19.88 -3.56 -4.54
CA GLU A 42 -18.85 -2.75 -5.19
C GLU A 42 -17.74 -3.66 -5.77
N VAL A 43 -16.94 -3.10 -6.67
CA VAL A 43 -15.69 -3.69 -7.13
C VAL A 43 -14.56 -2.75 -6.76
N TRP A 44 -13.59 -3.27 -6.01
CA TRP A 44 -12.38 -2.55 -5.65
C TRP A 44 -11.27 -2.98 -6.59
N GLN A 45 -10.51 -2.02 -7.11
CA GLN A 45 -9.43 -2.25 -8.06
C GLN A 45 -8.13 -1.66 -7.56
N VAL A 46 -7.06 -2.44 -7.70
CA VAL A 46 -5.67 -2.00 -7.66
C VAL A 46 -5.23 -1.86 -9.11
N ALA A 47 -4.78 -0.68 -9.51
CA ALA A 47 -4.43 -0.42 -10.90
C ALA A 47 -3.16 0.44 -11.01
N TRP A 48 -2.40 0.18 -12.06
CA TRP A 48 -1.26 1.01 -12.45
C TRP A 48 -1.71 2.10 -13.42
N LEU A 49 -1.25 3.33 -13.17
CA LEU A 49 -1.44 4.48 -14.03
C LEU A 49 -0.18 4.71 -14.88
N GLY A 50 -0.26 4.36 -16.16
CA GLY A 50 0.86 4.42 -17.09
C GLY A 50 1.84 3.24 -16.93
N PRO A 51 3.13 3.43 -17.24
CA PRO A 51 4.10 2.34 -17.31
C PRO A 51 4.43 1.76 -15.92
N VAL A 52 4.69 0.46 -15.90
CA VAL A 52 5.14 -0.32 -14.74
C VAL A 52 6.54 -0.85 -15.03
N ARG A 53 7.42 -0.80 -14.03
CA ARG A 53 8.75 -1.41 -14.11
C ARG A 53 8.82 -2.59 -13.15
N ASP A 54 9.56 -3.62 -13.52
CA ASP A 54 9.97 -4.63 -12.56
C ASP A 54 10.89 -3.97 -11.51
N TYR A 55 10.76 -4.39 -10.26
CA TYR A 55 11.57 -3.94 -9.12
C TYR A 55 12.15 -5.15 -8.40
N CYS A 56 13.42 -5.07 -7.98
CA CYS A 56 14.21 -6.24 -7.60
C CYS A 56 14.08 -7.34 -8.64
N GLU A 57 14.45 -7.03 -9.88
CA GLU A 57 14.59 -8.06 -10.89
C GLU A 57 15.49 -9.15 -10.33
N ALA A 58 15.05 -10.40 -10.42
CA ALA A 58 15.83 -11.55 -10.02
C ALA A 58 17.01 -11.72 -11.00
N VAL A 59 18.00 -10.82 -10.91
CA VAL A 59 19.22 -10.79 -11.73
C VAL A 59 20.41 -11.36 -10.96
N SER A 60 20.38 -11.34 -9.63
CA SER A 60 21.25 -12.12 -8.75
C SER A 60 20.70 -12.15 -7.31
N PRO A 61 21.09 -13.11 -6.45
CA PRO A 61 20.65 -13.17 -5.05
C PRO A 61 21.26 -12.10 -4.19
N GLU A 62 22.44 -11.60 -4.52
CA GLU A 62 23.01 -10.47 -3.79
C GLU A 62 22.05 -9.28 -3.87
N VAL A 63 21.34 -9.11 -5.00
CA VAL A 63 20.28 -8.11 -5.16
C VAL A 63 18.97 -8.57 -4.49
N ALA A 64 18.52 -9.82 -4.74
CA ALA A 64 17.25 -10.33 -4.19
C ALA A 64 17.24 -10.45 -2.66
N MET A 65 18.40 -10.68 -2.05
CA MET A 65 18.58 -10.79 -0.59
C MET A 65 18.88 -9.46 0.07
N THR A 66 19.02 -8.36 -0.68
CA THR A 66 19.07 -7.05 -0.04
C THR A 66 17.80 -6.84 0.78
N PRO A 67 17.87 -6.19 1.95
CA PRO A 67 16.70 -5.94 2.79
C PRO A 67 15.49 -5.38 2.03
N ALA A 68 15.71 -4.52 1.04
CA ALA A 68 14.66 -3.95 0.19
C ALA A 68 13.92 -5.02 -0.62
N CYS A 69 14.65 -6.01 -1.13
CA CYS A 69 14.16 -7.06 -2.01
C CYS A 69 13.75 -8.36 -1.29
N ALA A 70 14.26 -8.60 -0.08
CA ALA A 70 14.16 -9.87 0.64
C ALA A 70 12.74 -10.39 0.94
N LEU A 71 11.69 -9.62 0.64
CA LEU A 71 10.29 -9.98 0.91
C LEU A 71 9.43 -10.17 -0.36
N PHE A 72 9.98 -9.99 -1.57
CA PHE A 72 9.33 -10.44 -2.80
C PHE A 72 10.36 -10.98 -3.79
N ALA A 73 10.04 -12.12 -4.42
CA ALA A 73 10.92 -12.74 -5.42
C ALA A 73 11.02 -11.86 -6.68
N ARG A 74 9.94 -11.11 -6.98
CA ARG A 74 9.90 -10.00 -7.94
C ARG A 74 8.86 -8.98 -7.52
N GLY A 75 9.17 -7.70 -7.65
CA GLY A 75 8.27 -6.57 -7.38
C GLY A 75 7.89 -5.82 -8.65
N GLN A 76 6.92 -4.92 -8.52
CA GLN A 76 6.48 -3.98 -9.56
C GLN A 76 6.42 -2.57 -8.98
N ALA A 77 7.02 -1.61 -9.67
CA ALA A 77 7.01 -0.21 -9.29
C ALA A 77 6.36 0.65 -10.38
N GLY A 78 5.54 1.62 -9.97
CA GLY A 78 4.82 2.52 -10.86
C GLY A 78 3.88 3.43 -10.09
N ARG A 79 3.11 4.27 -10.80
CA ARG A 79 2.07 5.08 -10.15
C ARG A 79 0.86 4.20 -9.88
N LEU A 80 0.52 4.03 -8.62
CA LEU A 80 -0.59 3.18 -8.20
C LEU A 80 -1.85 4.00 -8.02
N LEU A 81 -3.00 3.42 -8.36
CA LEU A 81 -4.31 4.00 -8.16
C LEU A 81 -5.23 2.93 -7.60
N LEU A 82 -5.90 3.24 -6.50
CA LEU A 82 -6.98 2.44 -5.95
C LEU A 82 -8.30 3.04 -6.40
N ARG A 83 -9.26 2.19 -6.79
CA ARG A 83 -10.57 2.64 -7.28
C ARG A 83 -11.67 1.80 -6.66
N ARG A 84 -12.80 2.45 -6.37
CA ARG A 84 -14.06 1.78 -6.06
C ARG A 84 -15.05 2.01 -7.17
N LEU A 85 -15.72 0.93 -7.56
CA LEU A 85 -16.71 0.95 -8.62
C LEU A 85 -18.04 0.45 -8.07
N ARG A 86 -19.12 1.14 -8.43
CA ARG A 86 -20.50 0.74 -8.16
C ARG A 86 -21.25 0.70 -9.48
N GLY A 87 -21.75 -0.48 -9.86
CA GLY A 87 -22.39 -0.66 -11.17
C GLY A 87 -21.48 -0.29 -12.35
N GLY A 88 -20.16 -0.50 -12.22
CA GLY A 88 -19.17 -0.15 -13.25
C GLY A 88 -18.76 1.34 -13.28
N THR A 89 -19.40 2.21 -12.50
CA THR A 89 -19.01 3.62 -12.37
C THR A 89 -18.03 3.80 -11.21
N VAL A 90 -16.95 4.56 -11.43
CA VAL A 90 -16.03 4.94 -10.36
C VAL A 90 -16.74 5.88 -9.39
N VAL A 91 -16.84 5.47 -8.13
CA VAL A 91 -17.43 6.30 -7.06
C VAL A 91 -16.37 6.96 -6.19
N ASP A 92 -15.13 6.47 -6.25
CA ASP A 92 -14.04 6.92 -5.40
C ASP A 92 -12.67 6.45 -5.94
N GLN A 93 -11.62 7.23 -5.70
CA GLN A 93 -10.24 6.96 -6.13
C GLN A 93 -9.23 7.46 -5.09
N PHE A 94 -8.15 6.70 -4.90
CA PHE A 94 -7.11 7.04 -3.94
C PHE A 94 -5.71 6.76 -4.50
N ASP A 95 -4.81 7.73 -4.32
CA ASP A 95 -3.38 7.62 -4.65
C ASP A 95 -2.59 7.29 -3.37
N PRO A 96 -2.07 6.05 -3.22
CA PRO A 96 -1.33 5.64 -2.03
C PRO A 96 0.13 6.11 -2.02
N ALA A 97 0.63 6.72 -3.10
CA ALA A 97 2.03 7.14 -3.22
C ALA A 97 2.57 8.02 -2.06
N PRO A 98 1.77 8.88 -1.39
CA PRO A 98 2.26 9.65 -0.26
C PRO A 98 2.82 8.83 0.91
N ALA A 99 2.44 7.55 1.05
CA ALA A 99 2.98 6.67 2.08
C ALA A 99 4.34 6.04 1.72
N PHE A 100 4.83 6.20 0.49
CA PHE A 100 6.08 5.61 -0.01
C PHE A 100 7.27 6.59 0.00
N LYS A 101 7.13 7.75 0.65
CA LYS A 101 8.11 8.86 0.59
C LYS A 101 9.50 8.54 1.18
N GLY A 102 9.67 7.40 1.87
CA GLY A 102 10.92 6.99 2.54
C GLY A 102 11.78 5.94 1.81
N MET A 103 11.47 5.57 0.56
CA MET A 103 12.09 4.42 -0.13
C MET A 103 13.56 4.60 -0.56
N GLY A 104 14.16 5.77 -0.33
CA GLY A 104 15.60 6.02 -0.53
C GLY A 104 16.00 6.57 -1.90
N GLU A 105 17.31 6.72 -2.12
CA GLU A 105 17.89 7.23 -3.36
C GLU A 105 17.56 6.32 -4.56
N GLY A 106 17.23 6.93 -5.70
CA GLY A 106 16.85 6.20 -6.92
C GLY A 106 15.35 5.85 -7.02
N TRP A 107 14.55 6.17 -6.00
CA TRP A 107 13.09 6.08 -6.06
C TRP A 107 12.49 7.21 -6.90
N THR A 108 11.48 6.90 -7.71
CA THR A 108 10.74 7.93 -8.45
C THR A 108 9.62 8.47 -7.57
N GLU A 109 9.60 9.77 -7.35
CA GLU A 109 8.53 10.42 -6.57
C GLU A 109 7.15 10.08 -7.15
N GLY A 110 6.19 9.81 -6.26
CA GLY A 110 4.83 9.44 -6.66
C GLY A 110 4.68 7.98 -7.11
N TRP A 111 5.74 7.16 -7.05
CA TRP A 111 5.64 5.73 -7.31
C TRP A 111 5.31 4.97 -6.03
N SER A 112 4.64 3.83 -6.21
CA SER A 112 4.38 2.80 -5.21
C SER A 112 5.04 1.50 -5.63
N LEU A 113 5.16 0.56 -4.68
CA LEU A 113 5.73 -0.76 -4.87
C LEU A 113 4.71 -1.82 -4.49
N LEU A 114 4.49 -2.81 -5.36
CA LEU A 114 3.71 -4.00 -5.04
C LEU A 114 4.51 -5.28 -5.30
N PRO A 115 4.29 -6.35 -4.53
CA PRO A 115 4.84 -7.66 -4.87
C PRO A 115 4.21 -8.14 -6.19
N ARG A 116 5.05 -8.67 -7.08
CA ARG A 116 4.61 -9.42 -8.25
C ARG A 116 4.56 -10.90 -7.92
N HIS A 117 5.63 -11.46 -7.35
CA HIS A 117 5.71 -12.85 -6.91
C HIS A 117 6.27 -12.90 -5.48
N MET A 118 5.66 -13.73 -4.63
CA MET A 118 6.12 -13.92 -3.26
C MET A 118 7.38 -14.79 -3.22
N VAL A 119 8.27 -14.49 -2.26
CA VAL A 119 9.37 -15.39 -1.87
C VAL A 119 8.81 -16.66 -1.25
N ARG A 120 9.47 -17.79 -1.47
CA ARG A 120 9.26 -19.05 -0.75
C ARG A 120 10.47 -19.36 0.12
N ASP A 121 10.26 -20.15 1.16
CA ASP A 121 11.29 -20.45 2.16
C ASP A 121 12.52 -21.15 1.56
N ASP A 122 12.36 -21.91 0.47
CA ASP A 122 13.40 -22.68 -0.22
C ASP A 122 14.02 -21.95 -1.43
N ASP A 123 13.70 -20.66 -1.63
CA ASP A 123 14.14 -19.92 -2.81
C ASP A 123 15.65 -19.76 -2.90
N TYR A 124 16.31 -19.64 -1.75
CA TYR A 124 17.75 -19.45 -1.69
C TYR A 124 18.50 -20.74 -2.08
N GLU A 125 18.09 -21.87 -1.52
CA GLU A 125 18.64 -23.19 -1.81
C GLU A 125 18.45 -23.55 -3.27
N ARG A 126 17.24 -23.36 -3.81
CA ARG A 126 16.94 -23.66 -5.22
C ARG A 126 17.71 -22.79 -6.20
N TRP A 127 17.97 -21.54 -5.84
CA TRP A 127 18.84 -20.68 -6.63
C TRP A 127 20.30 -21.18 -6.63
N LEU A 128 20.84 -21.58 -5.46
CA LEU A 128 22.19 -22.13 -5.35
C LEU A 128 22.39 -23.39 -6.18
N GLU A 129 21.34 -24.21 -6.33
CA GLU A 129 21.36 -25.44 -7.13
C GLU A 129 21.37 -25.17 -8.64
N ASP A 130 20.45 -24.34 -9.14
CA ASP A 130 20.34 -23.96 -10.55
C ASP A 130 19.61 -22.62 -10.68
N GLU A 131 20.38 -21.54 -10.83
CA GLU A 131 19.88 -20.19 -11.03
C GLU A 131 18.90 -20.11 -12.22
N GLY A 132 19.23 -20.74 -13.35
CA GLY A 132 18.42 -20.69 -14.56
C GLY A 132 17.05 -21.34 -14.36
N ALA A 133 17.02 -22.50 -13.70
CA ALA A 133 15.78 -23.19 -13.33
C ALA A 133 14.98 -22.40 -12.30
N PHE A 134 15.65 -21.82 -11.29
CA PHE A 134 15.02 -20.96 -10.30
C PHE A 134 14.33 -19.76 -10.94
N LEU A 135 15.00 -19.03 -11.83
CA LEU A 135 14.43 -17.84 -12.48
C LEU A 135 13.19 -18.17 -13.32
N ARG A 136 13.20 -19.28 -14.06
CA ARG A 136 12.01 -19.77 -14.78
C ARG A 136 10.87 -20.09 -13.81
N ALA A 137 11.18 -20.82 -12.73
CA ALA A 137 10.18 -21.19 -11.73
C ALA A 137 9.60 -19.96 -10.99
N VAL A 138 10.36 -18.88 -10.81
CA VAL A 138 9.85 -17.60 -10.27
C VAL A 138 8.91 -16.91 -11.26
N GLN A 139 9.21 -16.93 -12.56
CA GLN A 139 8.36 -16.32 -13.59
C GLN A 139 7.01 -17.03 -13.75
N GLU A 140 6.96 -18.32 -13.47
CA GLU A 140 5.74 -19.14 -13.53
C GLU A 140 4.86 -19.03 -12.28
N ARG A 141 5.29 -18.28 -11.25
CA ARG A 141 4.50 -18.12 -10.02
C ARG A 141 3.22 -17.35 -10.30
N PRO A 142 2.14 -17.65 -9.56
CA PRO A 142 0.98 -16.79 -9.57
C PRO A 142 1.38 -15.41 -9.08
N THR A 143 0.73 -14.42 -9.68
CA THR A 143 0.85 -13.04 -9.23
C THR A 143 0.35 -12.91 -7.79
N ALA A 144 1.10 -12.22 -6.93
CA ALA A 144 0.79 -12.05 -5.52
C ALA A 144 -0.52 -11.28 -5.32
N THR A 145 -1.37 -11.75 -4.42
CA THR A 145 -2.59 -11.05 -4.01
C THR A 145 -2.24 -9.89 -3.08
N VAL A 146 -2.83 -8.73 -3.33
CA VAL A 146 -2.70 -7.51 -2.51
C VAL A 146 -4.03 -7.12 -1.88
N LEU A 147 -5.17 -7.31 -2.55
CA LEU A 147 -6.51 -7.01 -2.03
C LEU A 147 -7.04 -8.12 -1.12
N GLU A 148 -6.26 -8.47 -0.10
CA GLU A 148 -6.69 -9.39 0.95
C GLU A 148 -7.40 -8.61 2.06
N LEU A 149 -8.74 -8.67 2.05
CA LEU A 149 -9.60 -7.83 2.90
C LEU A 149 -9.83 -8.42 4.29
N TYR A 150 -9.68 -7.58 5.31
CA TYR A 150 -9.79 -7.87 6.73
C TYR A 150 -10.39 -6.68 7.48
N ASP A 151 -10.74 -6.90 8.75
CA ASP A 151 -11.25 -5.90 9.71
C ASP A 151 -10.12 -5.51 10.67
N TYR A 152 -9.24 -4.60 10.24
CA TYR A 152 -8.09 -4.15 11.02
C TYR A 152 -8.46 -3.08 12.05
N ASN A 153 -9.49 -2.27 11.77
CA ASN A 153 -9.95 -1.21 12.67
C ASN A 153 -11.04 -1.68 13.66
N ARG A 154 -11.50 -2.93 13.53
CA ARG A 154 -12.48 -3.58 14.40
C ARG A 154 -13.85 -2.91 14.37
N ASP A 155 -14.30 -2.48 13.19
CA ASP A 155 -15.64 -1.94 12.96
C ASP A 155 -16.67 -3.02 12.56
N GLY A 156 -16.23 -4.27 12.44
CA GLY A 156 -17.05 -5.41 12.05
C GLY A 156 -17.14 -5.64 10.54
N LYS A 157 -16.40 -4.89 9.73
CA LYS A 157 -16.41 -4.98 8.26
C LYS A 157 -15.03 -5.38 7.75
N ALA A 158 -14.96 -6.47 6.99
CA ALA A 158 -13.72 -6.85 6.32
C ALA A 158 -13.52 -6.01 5.05
N GLN A 159 -13.08 -4.76 5.21
CA GLN A 159 -12.97 -3.77 4.14
C GLN A 159 -11.59 -3.08 4.09
N GLU A 160 -10.61 -3.62 4.80
CA GLU A 160 -9.24 -3.10 4.78
C GLU A 160 -8.23 -4.12 4.26
N PHE A 161 -7.20 -3.66 3.58
CA PHE A 161 -6.09 -4.50 3.12
C PHE A 161 -4.75 -3.81 3.35
N LEU A 162 -3.67 -4.59 3.40
CA LEU A 162 -2.34 -4.08 3.67
C LEU A 162 -1.57 -3.80 2.38
N ILE A 163 -0.95 -2.63 2.31
CA ILE A 163 0.05 -2.30 1.29
C ILE A 163 1.39 -2.11 1.99
N ARG A 164 2.44 -2.77 1.50
CA ARG A 164 3.80 -2.53 1.99
C ARG A 164 4.27 -1.17 1.49
N THR A 165 4.68 -0.31 2.39
CA THR A 165 5.11 1.06 2.07
C THR A 165 6.61 1.24 2.17
N GLU A 166 7.28 0.48 3.05
CA GLU A 166 8.71 0.64 3.35
C GLU A 166 9.37 -0.69 3.77
N THR A 167 10.70 -0.63 3.93
CA THR A 167 11.53 -1.68 4.51
C THR A 167 12.29 -1.11 5.70
N GLY A 168 12.10 -1.67 6.89
CA GLY A 168 12.85 -1.26 8.07
C GLY A 168 14.32 -1.73 8.06
N PRO A 169 15.15 -1.26 9.01
CA PRO A 169 16.59 -1.52 9.07
C PRO A 169 17.01 -3.01 9.11
N SER A 170 16.10 -3.90 9.48
CA SER A 170 16.32 -5.35 9.54
C SER A 170 15.73 -6.11 8.34
N GLY A 171 15.36 -5.42 7.25
CA GLY A 171 14.62 -6.03 6.13
C GLY A 171 13.14 -6.31 6.42
N ARG A 172 12.65 -5.92 7.60
CA ARG A 172 11.25 -6.11 8.00
C ARG A 172 10.35 -5.17 7.20
N GLY A 173 9.35 -5.72 6.53
CA GLY A 173 8.38 -4.93 5.77
C GLY A 173 7.51 -4.10 6.71
N LEU A 174 7.31 -2.84 6.34
CA LEU A 174 6.35 -1.94 6.99
C LEU A 174 5.16 -1.73 6.06
N TYR A 175 3.97 -1.72 6.66
CA TYR A 175 2.70 -1.76 5.95
C TYR A 175 1.77 -0.68 6.47
N ALA A 176 1.02 -0.07 5.56
CA ALA A 176 -0.15 0.73 5.88
C ALA A 176 -1.41 -0.05 5.48
N ALA A 177 -2.45 0.03 6.31
CA ALA A 177 -3.76 -0.48 5.95
C ALA A 177 -4.51 0.59 5.14
N VAL A 178 -5.09 0.18 4.01
CA VAL A 178 -6.03 0.99 3.23
C VAL A 178 -7.43 0.46 3.46
N GLY A 179 -8.39 1.36 3.66
CA GLY A 179 -9.79 1.05 3.90
C GLY A 179 -10.69 2.24 3.62
N LEU A 180 -11.91 2.20 4.16
CA LEU A 180 -12.83 3.32 4.11
C LEU A 180 -12.69 4.24 5.33
N ILE A 181 -12.56 5.54 5.08
CA ILE A 181 -12.47 6.59 6.09
C ILE A 181 -13.50 7.65 5.70
N GLY A 182 -14.55 7.79 6.52
CA GLY A 182 -15.66 8.68 6.16
C GLY A 182 -16.38 8.28 4.86
N GLY A 183 -16.24 7.02 4.42
CA GLY A 183 -16.84 6.52 3.19
C GLY A 183 -15.97 6.65 1.94
N GLU A 184 -14.74 7.15 2.05
CA GLU A 184 -13.74 7.26 0.97
C GLU A 184 -12.52 6.37 1.25
N LEU A 185 -11.81 5.94 0.20
CA LEU A 185 -10.58 5.17 0.31
C LEU A 185 -9.49 6.06 0.94
N GLY A 186 -8.82 5.52 1.95
CA GLY A 186 -7.69 6.18 2.58
C GLY A 186 -6.88 5.26 3.46
N PHE A 187 -5.75 5.76 3.93
CA PHE A 187 -4.93 5.04 4.91
C PHE A 187 -5.50 5.15 6.31
N LEU A 188 -5.68 4.01 6.97
CA LEU A 188 -5.99 3.99 8.39
C LEU A 188 -4.90 4.76 9.14
N HIS A 189 -5.33 5.55 10.12
CA HIS A 189 -4.49 6.41 10.93
C HIS A 189 -4.76 6.16 12.41
N SER A 190 -3.83 6.56 13.27
CA SER A 190 -4.11 6.57 14.70
C SER A 190 -5.05 7.73 15.04
N THR A 191 -5.74 7.64 16.17
CA THR A 191 -6.53 8.76 16.71
C THR A 191 -5.67 9.94 17.15
N GLY A 192 -4.41 9.69 17.55
CA GLY A 192 -3.47 10.73 17.96
C GLY A 192 -2.80 11.45 16.79
N ARG A 193 -2.70 10.80 15.63
CA ARG A 193 -2.05 11.32 14.41
C ARG A 193 -2.91 11.07 13.16
N PRO A 194 -4.07 11.74 13.04
CA PRO A 194 -4.94 11.59 11.87
C PRO A 194 -4.34 12.21 10.59
N ASP A 195 -3.23 12.95 10.71
CA ASP A 195 -2.55 13.63 9.61
C ASP A 195 -1.72 12.70 8.71
N ARG A 196 -1.56 11.41 9.08
CA ARG A 196 -0.68 10.48 8.40
C ARG A 196 -1.13 9.02 8.52
N ALA A 197 -0.73 8.23 7.53
CA ALA A 197 -0.92 6.79 7.55
C ALA A 197 -0.26 6.16 8.79
N LEU A 198 -0.97 5.24 9.42
CA LEU A 198 -0.41 4.37 10.44
C LEU A 198 0.41 3.28 9.76
N VAL A 199 1.73 3.36 9.88
CA VAL A 199 2.66 2.40 9.28
C VAL A 199 3.20 1.47 10.36
N LEU A 200 2.91 0.19 10.23
CA LEU A 200 3.27 -0.84 11.20
C LEU A 200 3.83 -2.08 10.50
N PRO A 201 4.61 -2.88 11.23
CA PRO A 201 4.94 -4.21 10.75
C PRO A 201 3.72 -5.13 10.59
N ARG A 202 3.80 -6.08 9.64
CA ARG A 202 2.69 -6.99 9.32
C ARG A 202 2.20 -7.80 10.51
N ASP A 203 3.10 -8.28 11.36
CA ASP A 203 2.77 -9.07 12.55
C ASP A 203 1.94 -8.27 13.57
N ILE A 204 2.13 -6.95 13.65
CA ILE A 204 1.33 -6.07 14.50
C ILE A 204 -0.08 -5.88 13.92
N TRP A 205 -0.20 -5.68 12.60
CA TRP A 205 -1.50 -5.64 11.93
C TRP A 205 -2.29 -6.93 12.10
N VAL A 206 -1.63 -8.07 11.90
CA VAL A 206 -2.22 -9.40 12.12
C VAL A 206 -2.67 -9.56 13.58
N ALA A 207 -1.85 -9.14 14.53
CA ALA A 207 -2.21 -9.18 15.95
C ALA A 207 -3.41 -8.27 16.28
N LEU A 208 -3.51 -7.07 15.67
CA LEU A 208 -4.67 -6.18 15.84
C LEU A 208 -5.96 -6.78 15.29
N ARG A 209 -5.88 -7.47 14.14
CA ARG A 209 -7.00 -8.20 13.55
C ARG A 209 -7.47 -9.35 14.45
N ASP A 210 -6.53 -10.16 14.92
CA ASP A 210 -6.81 -11.44 15.56
C ASP A 210 -7.11 -11.34 17.08
N ARG A 211 -6.61 -10.30 17.75
CA ARG A 211 -6.76 -10.12 19.20
C ARG A 211 -7.80 -9.06 19.52
N GLY A 212 -8.74 -9.37 20.42
CA GLY A 212 -9.74 -8.41 20.91
C GLY A 212 -9.23 -7.42 21.97
N GLY A 213 -7.92 -7.19 22.06
CA GLY A 213 -7.32 -6.40 23.13
C GLY A 213 -5.99 -5.74 22.72
N PRO A 214 -5.35 -5.01 23.65
CA PRO A 214 -4.14 -4.24 23.33
C PRO A 214 -2.99 -5.09 22.80
N VAL A 215 -2.32 -4.59 21.76
CA VAL A 215 -1.12 -5.18 21.17
C VAL A 215 0.07 -4.31 21.54
N ALA A 216 1.02 -4.86 22.27
CA ALA A 216 2.26 -4.18 22.61
C ALA A 216 3.35 -4.50 21.57
N GLN A 217 4.07 -3.46 21.13
CA GLN A 217 5.24 -3.54 20.28
C GLN A 217 6.41 -2.84 20.99
N THR A 218 7.52 -3.54 21.18
CA THR A 218 8.77 -2.86 21.57
C THR A 218 9.42 -2.27 20.30
N LYS A 219 9.60 -0.95 20.27
CA LYS A 219 10.29 -0.23 19.18
C LYS A 219 11.80 -0.24 19.36
N THR A 220 12.24 -0.04 20.60
CA THR A 220 13.66 -0.04 20.99
C THR A 220 13.76 -0.73 22.33
N ALA A 221 14.60 -1.75 22.44
CA ALA A 221 14.85 -2.44 23.70
C ALA A 221 15.96 -1.76 24.49
N CYS A 222 16.00 -1.97 25.81
CA CYS A 222 17.12 -1.51 26.62
C CYS A 222 18.44 -2.11 26.10
N GLY A 223 19.46 -1.28 25.91
CA GLY A 223 20.78 -1.70 25.44
C GLY A 223 20.86 -1.95 23.94
N ASP A 224 19.76 -1.87 23.19
CA ASP A 224 19.78 -1.96 21.73
C ASP A 224 20.63 -0.82 21.16
N THR A 225 21.76 -1.13 20.55
CA THR A 225 22.79 -0.16 20.10
C THR A 225 23.24 0.83 21.19
N GLY A 226 23.20 0.43 22.46
CA GLY A 226 23.55 1.30 23.59
C GLY A 226 22.43 2.24 24.04
N ALA A 227 21.18 2.02 23.62
CA ALA A 227 20.04 2.81 24.03
C ALA A 227 19.84 2.79 25.56
N SER A 228 19.79 3.97 26.16
CA SER A 228 19.44 4.19 27.58
C SER A 228 17.93 4.23 27.83
N LEU A 229 17.12 4.24 26.77
CA LEU A 229 15.68 4.20 26.81
C LEU A 229 15.15 2.96 26.10
N ARG A 230 14.10 2.38 26.66
CA ARG A 230 13.23 1.42 25.98
C ARG A 230 11.97 2.17 25.56
N SER A 231 11.59 2.03 24.29
CA SER A 231 10.35 2.59 23.77
C SER A 231 9.40 1.46 23.39
N GLU A 232 8.17 1.55 23.89
CA GLU A 232 7.07 0.66 23.55
C GLU A 232 5.92 1.45 22.90
N GLN A 233 5.16 0.77 22.06
CA GLN A 233 3.85 1.22 21.60
C GLN A 233 2.79 0.20 21.99
N ILE A 234 1.66 0.69 22.49
CA ILE A 234 0.47 -0.09 22.78
C ILE A 234 -0.60 0.34 21.79
N LEU A 235 -1.07 -0.60 20.98
CA LEU A 235 -2.05 -0.38 19.95
C LEU A 235 -3.38 -1.03 20.36
N THR A 236 -4.48 -0.35 20.08
CA THR A 236 -5.84 -0.85 20.28
C THR A 236 -6.68 -0.53 19.06
N ALA A 237 -7.49 -1.46 18.60
CA ALA A 237 -8.48 -1.24 17.54
C ALA A 237 -9.88 -1.57 18.07
N ALA A 238 -10.80 -0.62 17.93
CA ALA A 238 -12.20 -0.80 18.32
C ALA A 238 -13.06 0.24 17.60
N ASP A 239 -14.24 -0.17 17.14
CA ASP A 239 -15.29 0.70 16.60
C ASP A 239 -14.76 1.63 15.48
N GLY A 240 -13.92 1.07 14.59
CA GLY A 240 -13.35 1.80 13.46
C GLY A 240 -12.21 2.76 13.83
N ARG A 241 -11.72 2.71 15.07
CA ARG A 241 -10.67 3.61 15.58
C ARG A 241 -9.45 2.82 16.02
N ILE A 242 -8.27 3.32 15.65
CA ILE A 242 -7.00 2.77 16.12
C ILE A 242 -6.35 3.77 17.07
N GLY A 243 -6.21 3.37 18.33
CA GLY A 243 -5.44 4.09 19.34
C GLY A 243 -3.99 3.62 19.36
N VAL A 244 -3.05 4.54 19.51
CA VAL A 244 -1.63 4.24 19.74
C VAL A 244 -1.17 5.03 20.96
N LYS A 245 -0.59 4.34 21.93
CA LYS A 245 0.06 4.96 23.09
C LYS A 245 1.53 4.60 23.09
N GLY A 246 2.41 5.60 23.12
CA GLY A 246 3.84 5.41 23.32
C GLY A 246 4.19 5.40 24.81
N ARG A 247 5.15 4.57 25.19
CA ARG A 247 5.73 4.54 26.53
C ARG A 247 7.24 4.48 26.43
N ASP A 248 7.91 5.41 27.10
CA ASP A 248 9.37 5.39 27.22
C ASP A 248 9.75 5.02 28.65
N TYR A 249 10.68 4.09 28.78
CA TYR A 249 11.21 3.61 30.04
C TYR A 249 12.71 3.89 30.11
N GLU A 250 13.18 4.38 31.24
CA GLU A 250 14.62 4.48 31.50
C GLU A 250 15.17 3.11 31.84
N CYS A 251 16.31 2.80 31.21
CA CYS A 251 17.04 1.56 31.40
C CYS A 251 18.24 1.83 32.31
N ALA A 252 18.29 1.17 33.47
CA ALA A 252 19.45 1.17 34.34
C ALA A 252 19.96 -0.27 34.54
N LEU A 253 21.29 -0.44 34.53
CA LEU A 253 21.93 -1.75 34.64
C LEU A 253 21.55 -2.44 35.95
N GLY A 254 21.09 -3.70 35.84
CA GLY A 254 20.71 -4.51 37.00
C GLY A 254 19.37 -4.13 37.63
N THR A 255 18.59 -3.23 37.02
CA THR A 255 17.27 -2.84 37.51
C THR A 255 16.18 -2.97 36.44
N PRO A 256 14.92 -3.27 36.81
CA PRO A 256 13.81 -3.23 35.89
C PRO A 256 13.62 -1.84 35.26
N PRO A 257 13.20 -1.73 33.98
CA PRO A 257 12.93 -0.44 33.35
C PRO A 257 11.85 0.36 34.09
N VAL A 258 12.06 1.67 34.23
CA VAL A 258 11.13 2.57 34.94
C VAL A 258 10.45 3.51 33.94
N LEU A 259 9.12 3.55 33.93
CA LEU A 259 8.35 4.42 33.04
C LEU A 259 8.73 5.89 33.27
N LYS A 260 9.07 6.60 32.19
CA LYS A 260 9.41 8.03 32.18
C LYS A 260 8.36 8.89 31.51
N ALA A 261 7.80 8.41 30.41
CA ALA A 261 6.82 9.15 29.65
C ALA A 261 5.75 8.22 29.07
N GLU A 262 4.52 8.72 29.00
CA GLU A 262 3.44 8.17 28.19
C GLU A 262 2.93 9.30 27.29
N TYR A 263 2.68 8.99 26.01
CA TYR A 263 2.20 9.97 25.03
C TYR A 263 1.27 9.32 24.01
N ASP A 264 0.38 10.11 23.42
CA ASP A 264 -0.49 9.65 22.34
C ASP A 264 0.30 9.67 21.02
N GLY A 265 0.22 8.54 20.29
CA GLY A 265 0.97 8.26 19.07
C GLY A 265 0.18 8.35 17.79
#